data_AF-A0A412I2H7-F1
#
_entry.id   AF-A0A412I2H7-F1
#
_cell.length_a   1.000
_cell.length_b   1.000
_cell.length_c   1.000
_cell.angle_alpha   90.00
_cell.angle_beta   90.00
_cell.angle_gamma   90.00
#
_symmetry.space_group_name_H-M   'P 1'
#
loop_
_entity.id
_entity.type
_entity.pdbx_description
1 polymer ?
#
loop_
_entity_poly.entity_id
_entity_poly.type
_entity_poly.pdbx_seq_one_letter_code
_entity_poly.pdbx_strand_id
1 'polypeptide(L)'
;MKTLFLMLIITFLIKPFQLSTIYIVLFLYFLAKKDYETMYIERYWIFPSVGLLIFGYSYVPMFNRICTCLFFLIVSGTIKFIKPNWIGSADVCFLAFFGFYLGVERMLIALYISVFLGFLWILYRKKHILPYLSCLSIGVWIAYMKGYTLFYFLMNLFS
;
A
#
# COMPACT_ATOMS: atom_id res chain seq x y z
N MET A 1 -17.93 -6.54 -3.52
CA MET A 1 -18.09 -7.28 -4.79
C MET A 1 -18.09 -6.34 -5.99
N LYS A 2 -18.98 -5.34 -6.06
CA LYS A 2 -19.00 -4.34 -7.15
C LYS A 2 -17.65 -3.59 -7.33
N THR A 3 -17.01 -3.19 -6.23
CA THR A 3 -15.72 -2.48 -6.23
C THR A 3 -14.53 -3.36 -6.63
N LEU A 4 -14.47 -4.61 -6.16
CA LEU A 4 -13.47 -5.60 -6.59
C LEU A 4 -13.55 -5.81 -8.11
N PHE A 5 -14.75 -6.03 -8.63
CA PHE A 5 -14.97 -6.30 -10.04
C PHE A 5 -14.49 -5.13 -10.92
N LEU A 6 -14.77 -3.90 -10.50
CA LEU A 6 -14.25 -2.69 -11.13
C LEU A 6 -12.72 -2.62 -11.09
N MET A 7 -12.09 -2.89 -9.92
CA MET A 7 -10.62 -2.91 -9.81
C MET A 7 -10.00 -3.95 -10.74
N LEU A 8 -10.60 -5.14 -10.83
CA LEU A 8 -10.14 -6.19 -11.74
C LEU A 8 -10.26 -5.76 -13.20
N ILE A 9 -11.42 -5.24 -13.63
CA ILE A 9 -11.62 -4.74 -15.00
C ILE A 9 -10.57 -3.67 -15.33
N ILE A 10 -10.43 -2.63 -14.49
CA ILE A 10 -9.45 -1.55 -14.73
C ILE A 10 -8.04 -2.10 -14.80
N THR A 11 -7.69 -3.05 -13.93
CA THR A 11 -6.35 -3.66 -13.94
C THR A 11 -6.08 -4.41 -15.23
N PHE A 12 -7.04 -5.21 -15.71
CA PHE A 12 -6.89 -5.97 -16.96
C PHE A 12 -6.96 -5.12 -18.21
N LEU A 13 -7.60 -3.95 -18.17
CA LEU A 13 -7.53 -2.96 -19.26
C LEU A 13 -6.11 -2.38 -19.43
N ILE A 14 -5.31 -2.37 -18.37
CA ILE A 14 -4.01 -1.66 -18.34
C ILE A 14 -2.82 -2.64 -18.35
N LYS A 15 -2.95 -3.83 -17.76
CA LYS A 15 -1.89 -4.85 -17.70
C LYS A 15 -2.35 -6.20 -18.25
N PRO A 16 -1.42 -7.00 -18.84
CA PRO A 16 -1.73 -8.35 -19.29
C PRO A 16 -2.11 -9.25 -18.12
N PHE A 17 -2.95 -10.25 -18.42
CA PHE A 17 -3.46 -11.22 -17.46
C PHE A 17 -2.32 -12.12 -16.94
N GLN A 18 -1.77 -11.74 -15.79
CA GLN A 18 -0.76 -12.51 -15.06
C GLN A 18 -1.30 -12.87 -13.68
N LEU A 19 -1.08 -14.11 -13.24
CA LEU A 19 -1.54 -14.62 -11.94
C LEU A 19 -1.09 -13.73 -10.77
N SER A 20 0.13 -13.19 -10.85
CA SER A 20 0.69 -12.24 -9.89
C SER A 20 -0.16 -10.96 -9.77
N THR A 21 -0.60 -10.41 -10.90
CA THR A 21 -1.46 -9.21 -10.96
C THR A 21 -2.83 -9.49 -10.34
N ILE A 22 -3.41 -10.66 -10.56
CA ILE A 22 -4.68 -11.07 -9.94
C ILE A 22 -4.53 -11.17 -8.43
N TYR A 23 -3.44 -11.83 -7.99
CA TYR A 23 -3.15 -12.00 -6.57
C TYR A 23 -3.00 -10.65 -5.86
N ILE A 24 -2.26 -9.70 -6.45
CA ILE A 24 -2.08 -8.36 -5.88
C ILE A 24 -3.40 -7.62 -5.74
N VAL A 25 -4.26 -7.63 -6.78
CA VAL A 25 -5.56 -6.95 -6.72
C VAL A 25 -6.47 -7.56 -5.66
N LEU A 26 -6.53 -8.90 -5.59
CA LEU A 26 -7.30 -9.61 -4.57
C LEU A 26 -6.77 -9.30 -3.17
N PHE A 27 -5.46 -9.38 -2.98
CA PHE A 27 -4.80 -9.08 -1.71
C PHE A 27 -5.12 -7.67 -1.23
N LEU A 28 -4.91 -6.65 -2.08
CA LEU A 28 -5.16 -5.25 -1.75
C LEU A 28 -6.65 -4.99 -1.47
N TYR A 29 -7.54 -5.60 -2.24
CA TYR A 29 -8.98 -5.45 -1.99
C TYR A 29 -9.40 -6.05 -0.65
N PHE A 30 -8.99 -7.28 -0.33
CA PHE A 30 -9.36 -7.91 0.93
C PHE A 30 -8.73 -7.18 2.11
N LEU A 31 -7.48 -6.72 1.98
CA LEU A 31 -6.79 -5.93 2.99
C LEU A 31 -7.53 -4.62 3.24
N ALA A 32 -7.85 -3.88 2.18
CA ALA A 32 -8.59 -2.63 2.26
C ALA A 32 -9.98 -2.82 2.87
N LYS A 33 -10.69 -3.89 2.48
CA LYS A 33 -12.02 -4.21 3.02
C LYS A 33 -11.96 -4.52 4.51
N LYS A 34 -11.00 -5.33 4.95
CA LYS A 34 -10.86 -5.71 6.36
C LYS A 34 -10.56 -4.50 7.24
N ASP A 35 -9.63 -3.63 6.80
CA ASP A 35 -9.31 -2.40 7.50
C ASP A 35 -10.51 -1.45 7.57
N TYR A 36 -11.24 -1.29 6.46
CA TYR A 36 -12.43 -0.45 6.41
C TYR A 36 -13.53 -0.89 7.38
N GLU A 37 -13.75 -2.21 7.51
CA GLU A 37 -14.81 -2.77 8.34
C GLU A 37 -14.44 -2.83 9.83
N THR A 38 -13.19 -3.16 10.14
CA THR A 38 -12.80 -3.52 11.51
C THR A 38 -11.67 -2.66 12.10
N MET A 39 -10.94 -1.91 11.26
CA MET A 39 -9.76 -1.11 11.64
C MET A 39 -8.72 -1.91 12.46
N TYR A 40 -8.75 -3.24 12.31
CA TYR A 40 -7.89 -4.17 13.02
C TYR A 40 -7.45 -5.27 12.08
N ILE A 41 -6.13 -5.46 11.98
CA ILE A 41 -5.52 -6.51 11.18
C ILE A 41 -4.94 -7.58 12.08
N GLU A 42 -5.40 -8.81 11.86
CA GLU A 42 -4.98 -9.98 12.61
C GLU A 42 -3.63 -10.50 12.13
N ARG A 43 -2.89 -11.21 13.01
CA ARG A 43 -1.54 -11.69 12.71
C ARG A 43 -1.48 -12.68 11.54
N TYR A 44 -2.57 -13.39 11.23
CA TYR A 44 -2.59 -14.32 10.09
C TYR A 44 -2.40 -13.65 8.73
N TRP A 45 -2.56 -12.32 8.63
CA TRP A 45 -2.29 -11.57 7.41
C TRP A 45 -0.82 -11.64 6.96
N ILE A 46 0.08 -12.18 7.79
CA ILE A 46 1.43 -12.56 7.40
C ILE A 46 1.41 -13.58 6.23
N PHE A 47 0.53 -14.58 6.25
CA PHE A 47 0.49 -15.62 5.21
C PHE A 47 0.20 -15.07 3.81
N PRO A 48 -0.88 -14.29 3.58
CA PRO A 48 -1.12 -13.70 2.27
C PRO A 48 -0.06 -12.65 1.90
N SER A 49 0.57 -11.99 2.88
CA SER A 49 1.68 -11.06 2.62
C SER A 49 2.93 -11.78 2.11
N VAL A 50 3.29 -12.92 2.70
CA VAL A 50 4.38 -13.79 2.21
C VAL A 50 4.05 -14.33 0.82
N GLY A 51 2.80 -14.74 0.59
CA GLY A 51 2.34 -15.14 -0.75
C GLY A 51 2.57 -14.05 -1.80
N LEU A 52 2.29 -12.79 -1.46
CA LEU A 52 2.54 -11.66 -2.38
C LEU A 52 4.03 -11.48 -2.69
N LEU A 53 4.94 -11.76 -1.76
CA LEU A 53 6.38 -11.69 -2.03
C LEU A 53 6.86 -12.82 -2.94
N ILE A 54 6.26 -14.01 -2.84
CA ILE A 54 6.61 -15.18 -3.65
C ILE A 54 6.05 -15.02 -5.08
N PHE A 55 4.77 -14.65 -5.20
CA PHE A 55 4.09 -14.54 -6.50
C PHE A 55 4.26 -13.17 -7.17
N GLY A 56 4.57 -12.13 -6.40
CA GLY A 56 4.72 -10.77 -6.89
C GLY A 56 6.11 -10.52 -7.44
N TYR A 57 6.27 -10.67 -8.75
CA TYR A 57 7.50 -10.24 -9.42
C TYR A 57 7.63 -8.71 -9.35
N SER A 58 8.70 -8.21 -8.73
CA SER A 58 9.01 -6.78 -8.69
C SER A 58 10.27 -6.51 -9.50
N TYR A 59 10.15 -5.73 -10.57
CA TYR A 59 11.28 -5.26 -11.39
C TYR A 59 12.18 -4.24 -10.67
N VAL A 60 11.96 -4.01 -9.38
CA VAL A 60 12.72 -3.06 -8.56
C VAL A 60 14.06 -3.67 -8.15
N PRO A 61 15.16 -2.93 -8.29
CA PRO A 61 16.46 -3.36 -7.77
C PRO A 61 16.40 -3.74 -6.29
N MET A 62 17.03 -4.84 -5.92
CA MET A 62 16.98 -5.37 -4.54
C MET A 62 17.48 -4.36 -3.51
N PHE A 63 18.53 -3.59 -3.85
CA PHE A 63 19.05 -2.54 -2.99
C PHE A 63 17.99 -1.48 -2.65
N ASN A 64 17.27 -0.98 -3.66
CA ASN A 64 16.18 -0.01 -3.48
C ASN A 64 15.08 -0.57 -2.55
N ARG A 65 14.69 -1.84 -2.74
CA ARG A 65 13.71 -2.52 -1.88
C ARG A 65 14.14 -2.58 -0.42
N ILE A 66 15.39 -2.99 -0.18
CA ILE A 66 15.95 -3.11 1.17
C ILE A 66 16.02 -1.73 1.83
N CYS A 67 16.56 -0.72 1.15
CA CYS A 67 16.65 0.65 1.67
C CYS A 67 15.28 1.21 2.06
N THR A 68 14.28 1.03 1.19
CA THR A 68 12.91 1.49 1.44
C THR A 68 12.32 0.79 2.67
N CYS A 69 12.48 -0.54 2.75
CA CYS A 69 12.02 -1.33 3.89
C CYS A 69 12.66 -0.88 5.21
N LEU A 70 13.99 -0.73 5.22
CA LEU A 70 14.74 -0.30 6.40
C LEU A 70 14.30 1.08 6.87
N PHE A 71 14.10 2.03 5.95
CA PHE A 71 13.59 3.36 6.28
C PHE A 71 12.26 3.29 7.04
N PHE A 72 11.28 2.56 6.51
CA PHE A 72 9.98 2.43 7.18
C PHE A 72 10.03 1.57 8.45
N LEU A 73 10.93 0.58 8.54
CA LEU A 73 11.16 -0.18 9.77
C LEU A 73 11.75 0.69 10.89
N ILE A 74 12.65 1.62 10.57
CA ILE A 74 13.21 2.56 11.55
C ILE A 74 12.09 3.49 12.06
N VAL A 75 11.28 4.04 11.15
CA VAL A 75 10.12 4.87 11.53
C VAL A 75 9.12 4.06 12.37
N SER A 76 8.84 2.82 11.99
CA SER A 76 7.98 1.90 12.75
C SER A 76 8.50 1.59 14.14
N GLY A 77 9.78 1.20 14.20
CA GLY A 77 10.45 0.79 15.42
C GLY A 77 10.44 1.93 16.42
N THR A 78 10.86 3.13 16.00
CA THR A 78 10.87 4.33 16.85
C THR A 78 9.48 4.65 17.41
N ILE A 79 8.42 4.60 16.59
CA ILE A 79 7.05 4.82 17.08
C ILE A 79 6.64 3.75 18.10
N LYS A 80 6.94 2.48 17.84
CA LYS A 80 6.60 1.38 18.75
C LYS A 80 7.38 1.45 20.07
N PHE A 81 8.64 1.90 20.04
CA PHE A 81 9.43 2.16 21.24
C PHE A 81 8.83 3.28 22.09
N ILE A 82 8.34 4.36 21.47
CA ILE A 82 7.74 5.50 22.19
C ILE A 82 6.32 5.18 22.68
N LYS A 83 5.52 4.46 21.86
CA LYS A 83 4.13 4.09 22.17
C LYS A 83 3.90 2.59 21.95
N PRO A 84 4.16 1.74 22.95
CA PRO A 84 4.07 0.28 22.80
C PRO A 84 2.64 -0.22 22.53
N ASN A 85 1.62 0.46 23.06
CA ASN A 85 0.20 0.09 22.90
C ASN A 85 -0.51 0.84 21.76
N TRP A 86 0.23 1.31 20.76
CA TRP A 86 -0.34 2.09 19.68
C TRP A 86 -1.13 1.22 18.68
N ILE A 87 -2.39 1.62 18.44
CA ILE A 87 -3.36 0.92 17.58
C ILE A 87 -2.88 0.85 16.11
N GLY A 88 -2.01 1.77 15.66
CA GLY A 88 -1.49 1.82 14.28
C GLY A 88 -0.26 0.93 14.00
N SER A 89 0.09 0.00 14.88
CA SER A 89 1.27 -0.86 14.67
C SER A 89 1.19 -1.71 13.39
N ALA A 90 -0.01 -2.14 12.99
CA ALA A 90 -0.22 -2.87 11.74
C ALA A 90 0.05 -1.99 10.52
N ASP A 91 -0.40 -0.73 10.53
CA ASP A 91 -0.20 0.22 9.44
C ASP A 91 1.26 0.37 9.07
N VAL A 92 2.12 0.49 10.07
CA VAL A 92 3.55 0.69 9.81
C VAL A 92 4.27 -0.60 9.41
N CYS A 93 3.81 -1.77 9.87
CA CYS A 93 4.26 -3.04 9.32
C CYS A 93 3.95 -3.16 7.82
N PHE A 94 2.73 -2.76 7.40
CA PHE A 94 2.38 -2.74 5.99
C PHE A 94 3.08 -1.65 5.20
N LEU A 95 3.44 -0.51 5.82
CA LEU A 95 4.30 0.50 5.19
C LEU A 95 5.67 -0.07 4.86
N ALA A 96 6.31 -0.77 5.81
CA ALA A 96 7.59 -1.45 5.56
C ALA A 96 7.45 -2.54 4.48
N PHE A 97 6.39 -3.34 4.55
CA PHE A 97 6.10 -4.39 3.59
C PHE A 97 5.90 -3.85 2.16
N PHE A 98 5.03 -2.86 1.98
CA PHE A 98 4.80 -2.26 0.67
C PHE A 98 5.99 -1.45 0.18
N GLY A 99 6.77 -0.84 1.08
CA GLY A 99 8.04 -0.22 0.76
C GLY A 99 9.04 -1.22 0.17
N PHE A 100 9.17 -2.40 0.79
CA PHE A 100 9.97 -3.49 0.24
C PHE A 100 9.44 -4.00 -1.12
N TYR A 101 8.13 -4.01 -1.32
CA TYR A 101 7.52 -4.51 -2.54
C TYR A 101 7.65 -3.52 -3.71
N LEU A 102 7.38 -2.23 -3.46
CA LEU A 102 7.28 -1.19 -4.48
C LEU A 102 8.60 -0.47 -4.78
N GLY A 103 9.53 -0.36 -3.82
CA GLY A 103 10.69 0.53 -3.91
C GLY A 103 10.34 1.99 -3.63
N VAL A 104 11.35 2.84 -3.45
CA VAL A 104 11.21 4.23 -2.99
C VAL A 104 10.27 5.03 -3.87
N GLU A 105 10.50 5.04 -5.19
CA GLU A 105 9.79 5.94 -6.12
C GLU A 105 8.28 5.66 -6.11
N ARG A 106 7.92 4.37 -6.22
CA ARG A 106 6.52 3.95 -6.26
C ARG A 106 5.86 4.00 -4.88
N MET A 107 6.62 3.75 -3.82
CA MET A 107 6.10 3.86 -2.46
C MET A 107 5.77 5.32 -2.10
N LEU A 108 6.57 6.29 -2.55
CA LEU A 108 6.28 7.72 -2.37
C LEU A 108 4.97 8.12 -3.06
N ILE A 109 4.71 7.63 -4.27
CA ILE A 109 3.43 7.84 -4.96
C ILE A 109 2.27 7.21 -4.19
N ALA A 110 2.45 5.97 -3.71
CA ALA A 110 1.43 5.30 -2.93
C ALA A 110 1.08 6.08 -1.65
N LEU A 111 2.09 6.62 -0.96
CA LEU A 111 1.92 7.47 0.21
C LEU A 111 1.23 8.80 -0.10
N TYR A 112 1.63 9.45 -1.19
CA TYR A 112 1.02 10.71 -1.58
C TYR A 112 -0.49 10.54 -1.85
N ILE A 113 -0.86 9.49 -2.59
CA ILE A 113 -2.25 9.15 -2.87
C ILE A 113 -2.99 8.76 -1.57
N SER A 114 -2.37 7.97 -0.69
CA SER A 114 -3.01 7.53 0.55
C SER A 114 -3.31 8.69 1.49
N VAL A 115 -2.37 9.64 1.63
CA VAL A 115 -2.54 10.85 2.43
C VAL A 115 -3.66 11.72 1.84
N PHE A 116 -3.68 11.91 0.53
CA PHE A 116 -4.75 12.67 -0.13
C PHE A 116 -6.13 12.06 0.10
N LEU A 117 -6.27 10.73 -0.09
CA LEU A 117 -7.51 10.01 0.20
C LEU A 117 -7.89 10.08 1.69
N GLY A 118 -6.89 10.05 2.57
CA GLY A 118 -7.10 10.20 4.01
C GLY A 118 -7.69 11.55 4.39
N PHE A 119 -7.18 12.64 3.80
CA PHE A 119 -7.75 13.98 3.98
C PHE A 119 -9.19 14.06 3.48
N LEU A 120 -9.48 13.54 2.28
CA LEU A 120 -10.85 13.48 1.76
C LEU A 120 -11.79 12.71 2.68
N TRP A 121 -11.33 11.60 3.26
CA TRP A 121 -12.11 10.80 4.19
C TRP A 121 -12.48 11.58 5.46
N ILE A 122 -11.51 12.28 6.07
CA ILE A 122 -11.73 13.10 7.25
C ILE A 122 -12.75 14.20 6.96
N LEU A 123 -12.61 14.88 5.82
CA LEU A 123 -13.53 15.94 5.38
C LEU A 123 -14.96 15.40 5.18
N TYR A 124 -15.11 14.23 4.56
CA TYR A 124 -16.43 13.67 4.25
C TYR A 124 -17.14 13.08 5.47
N ARG A 125 -16.42 12.34 6.33
CA ARG A 125 -17.04 11.59 7.44
C ARG A 125 -17.04 12.35 8.77
N LYS A 126 -16.29 13.46 8.90
CA LYS A 126 -16.08 14.20 10.16
C LYS A 126 -15.69 13.30 11.34
N LYS A 127 -15.02 12.18 11.06
CA LYS A 127 -14.51 11.23 12.06
C LYS A 127 -12.99 11.35 12.13
N HIS A 128 -12.45 11.32 13.35
CA HIS A 128 -11.00 11.41 13.60
C HIS A 128 -10.26 10.09 13.39
N ILE A 129 -10.97 8.98 13.12
CA ILE A 129 -10.36 7.66 12.91
C ILE A 129 -10.31 7.38 11.41
N LEU A 130 -9.09 7.17 10.91
CA LEU A 130 -8.78 6.98 9.50
C LEU A 130 -8.51 5.49 9.22
N PRO A 131 -9.22 4.85 8.27
CA PRO A 131 -8.83 3.54 7.74
C PRO A 131 -7.63 3.73 6.81
N TYR A 132 -6.46 3.94 7.42
CA TYR A 132 -5.24 4.30 6.70
C TYR A 132 -4.82 3.20 5.73
N LEU A 133 -4.93 1.94 6.15
CA LEU A 133 -4.54 0.80 5.34
C LEU A 133 -5.42 0.64 4.10
N SER A 134 -6.71 0.97 4.20
CA SER A 134 -7.60 1.04 3.03
C SER A 134 -7.12 2.11 2.03
N CYS A 135 -6.76 3.29 2.52
CA CYS A 135 -6.24 4.38 1.67
C CYS A 135 -4.89 4.00 1.05
N LEU A 136 -4.01 3.39 1.84
CA LEU A 136 -2.72 2.88 1.41
C LEU A 136 -2.87 1.80 0.33
N SER A 137 -3.81 0.88 0.49
CA SER A 137 -4.05 -0.20 -0.49
C SER A 137 -4.46 0.35 -1.87
N ILE A 138 -5.25 1.42 -1.89
CA ILE A 138 -5.61 2.12 -3.14
C ILE A 138 -4.37 2.80 -3.74
N GLY A 139 -3.58 3.49 -2.92
CA GLY A 139 -2.33 4.11 -3.35
C GLY A 139 -1.34 3.09 -3.93
N VAL A 140 -1.17 1.95 -3.26
CA VAL A 140 -0.32 0.84 -3.71
C VAL A 140 -0.81 0.26 -5.03
N TRP A 141 -2.13 0.10 -5.20
CA TRP A 141 -2.70 -0.36 -6.46
C TRP A 141 -2.36 0.59 -7.62
N ILE A 142 -2.57 1.90 -7.44
CA ILE A 142 -2.26 2.90 -8.47
C ILE A 142 -0.75 2.95 -8.75
N ALA A 143 0.07 2.93 -7.70
CA ALA A 143 1.52 2.93 -7.81
C ALA A 143 2.06 1.66 -8.49
N TYR A 144 1.44 0.50 -8.27
CA TYR A 144 1.78 -0.74 -8.96
C TYR A 144 1.50 -0.68 -10.47
N MET A 145 0.46 0.09 -10.87
CA MET A 145 0.07 0.24 -12.27
C MET A 145 0.85 1.35 -13.00
N LYS A 146 1.04 2.51 -12.37
CA LYS A 146 1.57 3.73 -13.01
C LYS A 146 2.55 4.53 -12.13
N GLY A 147 3.08 3.94 -11.06
CA GLY A 147 3.89 4.65 -10.07
C GLY A 147 5.14 5.33 -10.65
N TYR A 148 5.93 4.65 -11.49
CA TYR A 148 7.11 5.27 -12.09
C TYR A 148 6.75 6.44 -13.00
N THR A 149 5.74 6.28 -13.86
CA THR A 149 5.29 7.35 -14.76
C THR A 149 4.81 8.57 -13.98
N LEU A 150 4.08 8.36 -12.88
CA LEU A 150 3.61 9.46 -12.02
C LEU A 150 4.76 10.12 -11.27
N PHE A 151 5.72 9.34 -10.76
CA PHE A 151 6.89 9.86 -10.05
C PHE A 151 7.74 10.76 -10.93
N TYR A 152 8.15 10.30 -12.11
CA TYR A 152 8.95 11.10 -13.02
C TYR A 152 8.19 12.30 -13.58
N PHE A 153 6.88 12.18 -13.81
CA PHE A 153 6.04 13.32 -14.16
C PHE A 153 6.05 14.40 -13.08
N LEU A 154 5.90 14.03 -11.81
CA LEU A 154 5.95 14.98 -10.69
C LEU A 154 7.34 15.60 -10.54
N MET A 155 8.42 14.82 -10.64
CA MET A 155 9.78 15.36 -10.58
C MET A 155 10.04 16.40 -11.67
N ASN A 156 9.55 16.15 -12.89
CA ASN A 156 9.67 17.11 -13.99
C ASN A 156 8.82 18.37 -13.79
N LEU A 157 7.67 18.27 -13.09
CA LEU A 157 6.82 19.42 -12.80
C LEU A 157 7.45 20.37 -11.76
N PHE A 158 8.27 19.82 -10.85
CA PHE A 158 8.90 20.57 -9.76
C PHE A 158 10.38 20.91 -10.02
N SER A 159 10.93 20.52 -11.17
CA SER A 159 12.27 20.89 -11.66
C SER A 159 12.21 22.16 -12.51
#